data_AF-A0A6G3CU42-F1
#
_entry.id   AF-A0A6G3CU42-F1
#
_cell.length_a   1.000
_cell.length_b   1.000
_cell.length_c   1.000
_cell.angle_alpha   90.00
_cell.angle_beta   90.00
_cell.angle_gamma   90.00
#
_symmetry.space_group_name_H-M   'P 1'
#
loop_
_entity.id
_entity.type
_entity.pdbx_description
1 polymer ?
#
loop_
_entity_poly.entity_id
_entity_poly.type
_entity_poly.pdbx_seq_one_letter_code
_entity_poly.pdbx_strand_id
1 'polypeptide(L)'
;MSRSASNGGGGPEPRFAVVGNPDNRRVAFFEEAVRAAGLPAARVVPWLQVLRGDAEFARGESVRIDSPGEDSEVDRLLRGVDDPTRVEGSARWYAHFTAAVEAVAGAASVAGAEVLGSPADIAVLFDKRLCHGLLDRAGVPVPASPTSGPAGAPVRGWSDVRELLREHRMPRAFVKLAHGSSASGVLAVETAGPGRVRASTSVERDASGRLFNSLRVRRYTSEREVGAVVDALAPDGLHIERWLPKASQRGRAADLRIVVVGGRATHAVVRTSTSPMTNLHLGGARGDLDEVRAAVAAAGGCWRDALAMCERAAACFPGTPCVGVDLLPTAGWRRFAVGEVNAFGDLLPGLTGLPGSGAEGLDTYAAQVAAVLDRTRNHRAVTPS
;
A
#
# COMPACT_ATOMS: atom_id res chain seq x y z
N MET A 1 2.75 -57.13 -20.71
CA MET A 1 2.09 -56.56 -19.52
C MET A 1 2.24 -55.05 -19.58
N SER A 2 1.18 -54.38 -20.04
CA SER A 2 1.14 -52.94 -20.25
C SER A 2 1.16 -52.19 -18.91
N ARG A 3 2.01 -51.18 -18.79
CA ARG A 3 1.87 -50.14 -17.77
C ARG A 3 0.76 -49.20 -18.23
N SER A 4 -0.37 -49.23 -17.53
CA SER A 4 -1.45 -48.26 -17.68
C SER A 4 -0.91 -46.85 -17.47
N ALA A 5 -1.06 -46.01 -18.49
CA ALA A 5 -1.01 -44.57 -18.34
C ALA A 5 -2.24 -44.15 -17.53
N SER A 6 -2.03 -43.67 -16.31
CA SER A 6 -3.05 -42.93 -15.58
C SER A 6 -3.25 -41.58 -16.27
N ASN A 7 -4.33 -41.45 -17.04
CA ASN A 7 -4.84 -40.19 -17.55
C ASN A 7 -5.02 -39.20 -16.38
N GLY A 8 -4.11 -38.23 -16.27
CA GLY A 8 -4.28 -37.08 -15.38
C GLY A 8 -5.35 -36.16 -15.96
N GLY A 9 -6.56 -36.23 -15.42
CA GLY A 9 -7.60 -35.22 -15.65
C GLY A 9 -7.17 -33.88 -15.04
N GLY A 10 -6.34 -33.13 -15.76
CA GLY A 10 -5.94 -31.77 -15.40
C GLY A 10 -6.64 -30.78 -16.33
N GLY A 11 -7.60 -30.00 -15.81
CA GLY A 11 -8.09 -28.82 -16.54
C GLY A 11 -6.93 -27.88 -16.90
N PRO A 12 -7.12 -26.96 -17.87
CA PRO A 12 -6.04 -26.14 -18.43
C PRO A 12 -5.24 -25.45 -17.33
N GLU A 13 -3.91 -25.44 -17.47
CA GLU A 13 -3.02 -24.77 -16.53
C GLU A 13 -3.35 -23.27 -16.47
N PRO A 14 -3.27 -22.64 -15.27
CA PRO A 14 -3.59 -21.23 -15.14
C PRO A 14 -2.66 -20.37 -15.99
N ARG A 15 -3.27 -19.47 -16.76
CA ARG A 15 -2.56 -18.51 -17.61
C ARG A 15 -2.59 -17.16 -16.91
N PHE A 16 -1.44 -16.52 -16.74
CA PHE A 16 -1.38 -15.21 -16.10
C PHE A 16 -1.35 -14.09 -17.14
N ALA A 17 -2.07 -13.01 -16.82
CA ALA A 17 -1.82 -11.70 -17.40
C ALA A 17 -1.49 -10.72 -16.28
N VAL A 18 -0.67 -9.72 -16.55
CA VAL A 18 -0.32 -8.65 -15.61
C VAL A 18 -0.57 -7.29 -16.26
N VAL A 19 -1.46 -6.51 -15.66
CA VAL A 19 -1.63 -5.09 -15.97
C VAL A 19 -0.55 -4.31 -15.22
N GLY A 20 0.41 -3.75 -15.95
CA GLY A 20 1.57 -3.08 -15.35
C GLY A 20 2.44 -2.38 -16.39
N ASN A 21 3.35 -1.53 -15.91
CA ASN A 21 4.33 -0.87 -16.78
C ASN A 21 5.42 -1.87 -17.20
N PRO A 22 5.63 -2.14 -18.50
CA PRO A 22 6.53 -3.21 -18.95
C PRO A 22 7.96 -3.12 -18.41
N ASP A 23 8.50 -1.90 -18.32
CA ASP A 23 9.86 -1.65 -17.83
C ASP A 23 9.96 -1.67 -16.30
N ASN A 24 8.85 -1.87 -15.59
CA ASN A 24 8.84 -1.87 -14.13
C ASN A 24 9.30 -3.21 -13.55
N ARG A 25 10.17 -3.14 -12.54
CA ARG A 25 10.70 -4.30 -11.80
C ARG A 25 9.61 -5.20 -11.23
N ARG A 26 8.46 -4.65 -10.84
CA ARG A 26 7.32 -5.42 -10.31
C ARG A 26 6.75 -6.38 -11.36
N VAL A 27 6.67 -5.95 -12.62
CA VAL A 27 6.25 -6.79 -13.75
C VAL A 27 7.29 -7.87 -14.00
N ALA A 28 8.56 -7.49 -14.12
CA ALA A 28 9.66 -8.42 -14.38
C ALA A 28 9.76 -9.53 -13.31
N PHE A 29 9.67 -9.19 -12.01
CA PHE A 29 9.72 -10.17 -10.92
C PHE A 29 8.47 -11.06 -10.87
N PHE A 30 7.30 -10.54 -11.24
CA PHE A 30 6.11 -11.37 -11.36
C PHE A 30 6.24 -12.37 -12.51
N GLU A 31 6.73 -11.95 -13.68
CA GLU A 31 6.98 -12.86 -14.81
C GLU A 31 8.03 -13.92 -14.48
N GLU A 32 9.08 -13.55 -13.75
CA GLU A 32 10.09 -14.49 -13.26
C GLU A 32 9.48 -15.52 -12.31
N ALA A 33 8.65 -15.09 -11.35
CA ALA A 33 7.95 -15.98 -10.44
C ALA A 33 7.01 -16.95 -11.16
N VAL A 34 6.28 -16.50 -12.19
CA VAL A 34 5.42 -17.34 -13.02
C VAL A 34 6.26 -18.38 -13.78
N ARG A 35 7.39 -17.98 -14.38
CA ARG A 35 8.31 -18.90 -15.07
C ARG A 35 8.94 -19.91 -14.11
N ALA A 36 9.36 -19.47 -12.92
CA ALA A 36 9.94 -20.33 -11.89
C ALA A 36 8.94 -21.37 -11.35
N ALA A 37 7.64 -21.06 -11.40
CA ALA A 37 6.57 -22.01 -11.08
C ALA A 37 6.29 -23.03 -12.21
N GLY A 38 7.04 -22.98 -13.33
CA GLY A 38 6.88 -23.90 -14.46
C GLY A 38 5.71 -23.56 -15.40
N LEU A 39 5.16 -22.35 -15.30
CA LEU A 39 4.01 -21.92 -16.09
C LEU A 39 4.42 -21.15 -17.35
N PRO A 40 3.53 -21.04 -18.36
CA PRO A 40 3.74 -20.13 -19.47
C PRO A 40 3.98 -18.70 -19.00
N ALA A 41 4.84 -17.96 -19.72
CA ALA A 41 5.15 -16.57 -19.39
C ALA A 41 3.86 -15.73 -19.25
N ALA A 42 3.79 -14.91 -18.21
CA ALA A 42 2.65 -14.02 -18.00
C ALA A 42 2.59 -12.99 -19.14
N ARG A 43 1.41 -12.77 -19.69
CA ARG A 43 1.20 -11.74 -20.71
C ARG A 43 1.16 -10.37 -20.06
N VAL A 44 1.99 -9.43 -20.53
CA VAL A 44 1.96 -8.05 -20.04
C VAL A 44 0.90 -7.25 -20.80
N VAL A 45 0.04 -6.56 -20.05
CA VAL A 45 -0.94 -5.58 -20.54
C VAL A 45 -0.51 -4.20 -20.03
N PRO A 46 0.14 -3.37 -20.86
CA PRO A 46 0.63 -2.06 -20.44
C PRO A 46 -0.49 -1.14 -19.93
N TRP A 47 -0.23 -0.39 -18.85
CA TRP A 47 -1.17 0.64 -18.39
C TRP A 47 -1.52 1.66 -19.48
N LEU A 48 -0.58 1.99 -20.38
CA LEU A 48 -0.87 2.87 -21.51
C LEU A 48 -1.96 2.31 -22.44
N GLN A 49 -2.02 0.99 -22.65
CA GLN A 49 -3.10 0.38 -23.45
C GLN A 49 -4.43 0.45 -22.70
N VAL A 50 -4.43 0.19 -21.39
CA VAL A 50 -5.63 0.32 -20.54
C VAL A 50 -6.17 1.75 -20.59
N LEU A 51 -5.31 2.75 -20.39
CA LEU A 51 -5.71 4.16 -20.35
C LEU A 51 -6.14 4.71 -21.72
N ARG A 52 -5.77 4.04 -22.82
CA ARG A 52 -6.22 4.37 -24.18
C ARG A 52 -7.49 3.61 -24.58
N GLY A 53 -7.91 2.61 -23.80
CA GLY A 53 -9.10 1.79 -24.08
C GLY A 53 -8.82 0.59 -24.99
N ASP A 54 -7.56 0.23 -25.18
CA ASP A 54 -7.10 -0.83 -26.11
C ASP A 54 -6.74 -2.14 -25.40
N ALA A 55 -7.06 -2.27 -24.10
CA ALA A 55 -6.68 -3.43 -23.32
C ALA A 55 -7.55 -4.66 -23.62
N GLU A 56 -6.90 -5.76 -23.99
CA GLU A 56 -7.54 -7.05 -24.28
C GLU A 56 -7.10 -8.15 -23.32
N PHE A 57 -8.01 -9.08 -23.07
CA PHE A 57 -7.80 -10.25 -22.22
C PHE A 57 -8.20 -11.54 -22.93
N ALA A 58 -7.59 -12.65 -22.55
CA ALA A 58 -7.89 -13.97 -23.09
C ALA A 58 -8.67 -14.82 -22.07
N ARG A 59 -9.57 -15.67 -22.58
CA ARG A 59 -10.36 -16.59 -21.75
C ARG A 59 -9.47 -17.44 -20.85
N GLY A 60 -9.85 -17.53 -19.57
CA GLY A 60 -9.17 -18.32 -18.56
C GLY A 60 -7.89 -17.69 -18.00
N GLU A 61 -7.59 -16.43 -18.35
CA GLU A 61 -6.49 -15.71 -17.72
C GLU A 61 -6.84 -15.31 -16.27
N SER A 62 -5.86 -15.43 -15.38
CA SER A 62 -5.83 -14.77 -14.08
C SER A 62 -5.08 -13.45 -14.21
N VAL A 63 -5.80 -12.34 -14.13
CA VAL A 63 -5.31 -10.99 -14.42
C VAL A 63 -4.86 -10.32 -13.13
N ARG A 64 -3.55 -10.25 -12.91
CA ARG A 64 -2.95 -9.42 -11.84
C ARG A 64 -3.00 -7.95 -12.26
N ILE A 65 -3.48 -7.08 -11.39
CA ILE A 65 -3.28 -5.63 -11.52
C ILE A 65 -2.09 -5.23 -10.64
N ASP A 66 -1.16 -4.44 -11.18
CA ASP A 66 -0.04 -3.88 -10.43
C ASP A 66 -0.04 -2.34 -10.46
N SER A 67 0.83 -1.73 -9.66
CA SER A 67 0.93 -0.27 -9.54
C SER A 67 1.21 0.40 -10.89
N PRO A 68 0.52 1.50 -11.25
CA PRO A 68 0.80 2.28 -12.45
C PRO A 68 1.97 3.27 -12.29
N GLY A 69 2.66 3.25 -11.14
CA GLY A 69 3.73 4.21 -10.82
C GLY A 69 5.02 3.99 -11.60
N GLU A 70 5.96 4.92 -11.43
CA GLU A 70 7.29 4.93 -12.09
C GLU A 70 7.25 5.02 -13.63
N ASP A 71 6.15 5.51 -14.20
CA ASP A 71 6.01 5.85 -15.63
C ASP A 71 5.42 7.27 -15.78
N SER A 72 6.15 8.15 -16.46
CA SER A 72 5.78 9.57 -16.57
C SER A 72 4.59 9.82 -17.51
N GLU A 73 4.39 8.98 -18.54
CA GLU A 73 3.26 9.15 -19.46
C GLU A 73 1.98 8.66 -18.79
N VAL A 74 2.04 7.53 -18.08
CA VAL A 74 0.94 7.00 -17.27
C VAL A 74 0.55 8.00 -16.17
N ASP A 75 1.51 8.55 -15.41
CA ASP A 75 1.19 9.56 -14.38
C ASP A 75 0.59 10.82 -15.01
N ARG A 76 1.06 11.27 -16.19
CA ARG A 76 0.46 12.42 -16.89
C ARG A 76 -0.99 12.16 -17.29
N LEU A 77 -1.32 10.97 -17.80
CA LEU A 77 -2.69 10.60 -18.17
C LEU A 77 -3.62 10.53 -16.95
N LEU A 78 -3.12 9.99 -15.84
CA LEU A 78 -3.89 9.85 -14.60
C LEU A 78 -4.05 11.19 -13.87
N ARG A 79 -2.95 11.92 -13.65
CA ARG A 79 -2.87 13.13 -12.82
C ARG A 79 -3.13 14.42 -13.59
N GLY A 80 -2.79 14.45 -14.88
CA GLY A 80 -2.93 15.65 -15.72
C GLY A 80 -1.90 16.74 -15.44
N VAL A 81 -0.72 16.38 -14.94
CA VAL A 81 0.42 17.30 -14.74
C VAL A 81 1.64 16.75 -15.48
N ASP A 82 2.44 17.63 -16.07
CA ASP A 82 3.59 17.23 -16.89
C ASP A 82 4.85 16.94 -16.06
N ASP A 83 4.90 17.46 -14.83
CA ASP A 83 6.04 17.30 -13.93
C ASP A 83 5.72 16.23 -12.86
N PRO A 84 6.43 15.07 -12.88
CA PRO A 84 6.16 13.94 -11.98
C PRO A 84 6.56 14.23 -10.53
N THR A 85 7.25 15.34 -10.26
CA THR A 85 7.58 15.76 -8.90
C THR A 85 6.43 16.52 -8.23
N ARG A 86 5.38 16.91 -8.99
CA ARG A 86 4.21 17.60 -8.45
C ARG A 86 3.47 16.76 -7.42
N VAL A 87 3.06 17.41 -6.35
CA VAL A 87 2.36 16.75 -5.24
C VAL A 87 0.85 16.82 -5.43
N GLU A 88 0.37 17.85 -6.12
CA GLU A 88 -1.05 18.06 -6.39
C GLU A 88 -1.61 17.10 -7.47
N GLY A 89 -2.93 17.08 -7.60
CA GLY A 89 -3.68 16.27 -8.55
C GLY A 89 -3.93 14.84 -8.07
N SER A 90 -3.72 14.51 -6.79
CA SER A 90 -3.92 13.14 -6.32
C SER A 90 -5.38 12.70 -6.37
N ALA A 91 -6.34 13.61 -6.20
CA ALA A 91 -7.77 13.27 -6.33
C ALA A 91 -8.14 12.93 -7.78
N ARG A 92 -7.62 13.70 -8.75
CA ARG A 92 -7.81 13.41 -10.18
C ARG A 92 -7.15 12.10 -10.56
N TRP A 93 -5.91 11.89 -10.12
CA TRP A 93 -5.19 10.62 -10.30
C TRP A 93 -6.01 9.44 -9.77
N TYR A 94 -6.56 9.55 -8.56
CA TYR A 94 -7.38 8.51 -7.94
C TYR A 94 -8.65 8.20 -8.75
N ALA A 95 -9.38 9.23 -9.17
CA ALA A 95 -10.60 9.07 -9.97
C ALA A 95 -10.31 8.36 -11.30
N HIS A 96 -9.26 8.77 -12.01
CA HIS A 96 -8.88 8.14 -13.28
C HIS A 96 -8.36 6.72 -13.09
N PHE A 97 -7.54 6.49 -12.05
CA PHE A 97 -6.98 5.17 -11.77
C PHE A 97 -8.08 4.16 -11.41
N THR A 98 -9.00 4.53 -10.52
CA THR A 98 -10.11 3.64 -10.13
C THR A 98 -11.06 3.35 -11.31
N ALA A 99 -11.34 4.35 -12.16
CA ALA A 99 -12.09 4.11 -13.40
C ALA A 99 -11.36 3.15 -14.36
N ALA A 100 -10.03 3.25 -14.48
CA ALA A 100 -9.23 2.35 -15.29
C ALA A 100 -9.21 0.92 -14.73
N VAL A 101 -9.15 0.76 -13.40
CA VAL A 101 -9.25 -0.55 -12.73
C VAL A 101 -10.62 -1.20 -12.99
N GLU A 102 -11.71 -0.43 -12.93
CA GLU A 102 -13.05 -0.91 -13.28
C GLU A 102 -13.13 -1.31 -14.77
N ALA A 103 -12.52 -0.55 -15.67
CA ALA A 103 -12.46 -0.89 -17.09
C ALA A 103 -11.70 -2.21 -17.35
N VAL A 104 -10.59 -2.44 -16.64
CA VAL A 104 -9.86 -3.72 -16.67
C VAL A 104 -10.76 -4.86 -16.22
N ALA A 105 -11.48 -4.71 -15.11
CA ALA A 105 -12.38 -5.73 -14.61
C ALA A 105 -13.53 -6.03 -15.58
N GLY A 106 -14.11 -5.00 -16.21
CA GLY A 106 -15.12 -5.15 -17.25
C GLY A 106 -14.60 -5.92 -18.47
N ALA A 107 -13.45 -5.50 -19.01
CA ALA A 107 -12.84 -6.15 -20.18
C ALA A 107 -12.42 -7.61 -19.90
N ALA A 108 -11.84 -7.87 -18.73
CA ALA A 108 -11.49 -9.23 -18.31
C ALA A 108 -12.72 -10.12 -18.19
N SER A 109 -13.80 -9.63 -17.57
CA SER A 109 -15.06 -10.36 -17.44
C SER A 109 -15.67 -10.73 -18.81
N VAL A 110 -15.73 -9.78 -19.75
CA VAL A 110 -16.21 -10.01 -21.13
C VAL A 110 -15.40 -11.07 -21.85
N ALA A 111 -14.08 -11.10 -21.64
CA ALA A 111 -13.20 -12.12 -22.22
C ALA A 111 -13.28 -13.49 -21.53
N GLY A 112 -13.96 -13.61 -20.39
CA GLY A 112 -13.96 -14.82 -19.56
C GLY A 112 -12.64 -15.03 -18.81
N ALA A 113 -11.95 -13.94 -18.44
CA ALA A 113 -10.81 -13.88 -17.55
C ALA A 113 -11.24 -13.46 -16.13
N GLU A 114 -10.43 -13.77 -15.11
CA GLU A 114 -10.67 -13.40 -13.71
C GLU A 114 -9.61 -12.41 -13.23
N VAL A 115 -10.03 -11.27 -12.70
CA VAL A 115 -9.10 -10.31 -12.06
C VAL A 115 -8.71 -10.79 -10.66
N LEU A 116 -7.40 -10.79 -10.40
CA LEU A 116 -6.79 -11.06 -9.10
C LEU A 116 -6.76 -9.76 -8.28
N GLY A 117 -7.90 -9.40 -7.70
CA GLY A 117 -8.07 -8.17 -6.93
C GLY A 117 -9.44 -7.56 -7.19
N SER A 118 -10.17 -7.24 -6.13
CA SER A 118 -11.46 -6.55 -6.23
C SER A 118 -11.23 -5.07 -6.58
N PRO A 119 -11.84 -4.54 -7.67
CA PRO A 119 -11.82 -3.10 -7.96
C PRO A 119 -12.27 -2.25 -6.78
N ALA A 120 -13.30 -2.70 -6.05
CA ALA A 120 -13.80 -2.02 -4.87
C ALA A 120 -12.78 -2.02 -3.71
N ASP A 121 -12.08 -3.13 -3.49
CA ASP A 121 -11.03 -3.20 -2.46
C ASP A 121 -9.86 -2.28 -2.84
N ILE A 122 -9.44 -2.30 -4.10
CA ILE A 122 -8.36 -1.43 -4.62
C ILE A 122 -8.74 0.05 -4.44
N ALA A 123 -9.98 0.44 -4.75
CA ALA A 123 -10.44 1.80 -4.52
C ALA A 123 -10.32 2.21 -3.03
N VAL A 124 -10.76 1.35 -2.11
CA VAL A 124 -10.64 1.63 -0.66
C VAL A 124 -9.17 1.68 -0.22
N LEU A 125 -8.32 0.77 -0.69
CA LEU A 125 -6.90 0.71 -0.35
C LEU A 125 -6.13 1.96 -0.80
N PHE A 126 -6.55 2.60 -1.89
CA PHE A 126 -5.95 3.84 -2.38
C PHE A 126 -6.49 5.12 -1.71
N ASP A 127 -7.58 5.05 -0.94
CA ASP A 127 -8.07 6.18 -0.13
C ASP A 127 -7.80 5.92 1.37
N LYS A 128 -6.81 6.62 1.91
CA LYS A 128 -6.38 6.46 3.31
C LYS A 128 -7.51 6.66 4.31
N ARG A 129 -8.47 7.54 4.01
CA ARG A 129 -9.60 7.81 4.92
C ARG A 129 -10.51 6.59 4.96
N LEU A 130 -10.87 6.06 3.79
CA LEU A 130 -11.76 4.91 3.67
C LEU A 130 -11.12 3.64 4.23
N CYS A 131 -9.87 3.35 3.84
CA CYS A 131 -9.10 2.23 4.38
C CYS A 131 -9.00 2.31 5.91
N HIS A 132 -8.60 3.47 6.44
CA HIS A 132 -8.49 3.68 7.89
C HIS A 132 -9.83 3.47 8.61
N GLY A 133 -10.93 4.00 8.06
CA GLY A 133 -12.26 3.81 8.65
C GLY A 133 -12.78 2.37 8.58
N LEU A 134 -12.41 1.62 7.54
CA LEU A 134 -12.74 0.20 7.44
C LEU A 134 -12.01 -0.62 8.52
N LEU A 135 -10.70 -0.38 8.67
CA LEU A 135 -9.87 -1.06 9.68
C LEU A 135 -10.35 -0.76 11.11
N ASP A 136 -10.66 0.50 11.41
CA ASP A 136 -11.17 0.93 12.72
C ASP A 136 -12.49 0.23 13.06
N ARG A 137 -13.44 0.19 12.11
CA ARG A 137 -14.72 -0.54 12.28
C ARG A 137 -14.53 -2.05 12.47
N ALA A 138 -13.49 -2.63 11.88
CA ALA A 138 -13.14 -4.04 12.06
C ALA A 138 -12.39 -4.32 13.38
N GLY A 139 -12.16 -3.30 14.21
CA GLY A 139 -11.41 -3.43 15.46
C GLY A 139 -9.91 -3.65 15.27
N VAL A 140 -9.38 -3.36 14.08
CA VAL A 140 -7.93 -3.33 13.83
C VAL A 140 -7.39 -2.02 14.38
N PRO A 141 -6.42 -2.04 15.32
CA PRO A 141 -5.90 -0.79 15.88
C PRO A 141 -5.25 0.08 14.81
N VAL A 142 -5.70 1.33 14.71
CA VAL A 142 -5.16 2.38 13.84
C VAL A 142 -4.92 3.65 14.67
N PRO A 143 -4.08 4.60 14.23
CA PRO A 143 -3.94 5.88 14.92
C PRO A 143 -5.28 6.63 15.00
N ALA A 144 -5.57 7.34 16.10
CA ALA A 144 -6.80 8.12 16.18
C ALA A 144 -6.86 9.18 15.06
N SER A 145 -8.00 9.30 14.38
CA SER A 145 -8.17 10.18 13.22
C SER A 145 -9.58 10.79 13.16
N PRO A 146 -9.73 12.12 13.09
CA PRO A 146 -11.01 12.77 12.86
C PRO A 146 -11.53 12.64 11.43
N THR A 147 -10.68 12.27 10.48
CA THR A 147 -11.00 12.17 9.04
C THR A 147 -11.25 10.73 8.59
N SER A 148 -11.38 9.81 9.54
CA SER A 148 -11.53 8.37 9.30
C SER A 148 -12.89 8.03 8.69
N GLY A 149 -12.88 7.31 7.58
CA GLY A 149 -14.08 6.78 6.93
C GLY A 149 -14.91 7.80 6.15
N PRO A 150 -16.04 7.36 5.56
CA PRO A 150 -16.89 8.21 4.72
C PRO A 150 -17.61 9.32 5.50
N ALA A 151 -17.74 9.17 6.81
CA ALA A 151 -18.31 10.16 7.72
C ALA A 151 -17.24 11.00 8.45
N GLY A 152 -15.96 10.87 8.07
CA GLY A 152 -14.88 11.66 8.64
C GLY A 152 -15.05 13.16 8.37
N ALA A 153 -14.51 13.99 9.25
CA ALA A 153 -14.58 15.44 9.11
C ALA A 153 -13.95 15.90 7.77
N PRO A 154 -14.62 16.75 6.98
CA PRO A 154 -14.02 17.34 5.80
C PRO A 154 -12.92 18.31 6.21
N VAL A 155 -11.86 18.39 5.41
CA VAL A 155 -10.74 19.32 5.63
C VAL A 155 -10.57 20.17 4.38
N ARG A 156 -10.97 21.44 4.46
CA ARG A 156 -10.93 22.39 3.33
C ARG A 156 -9.66 23.25 3.33
N GLY A 157 -8.88 23.18 4.40
CA GLY A 157 -7.65 23.93 4.55
C GLY A 157 -7.12 23.89 5.97
N TRP A 158 -6.15 24.74 6.24
CA TRP A 158 -5.41 24.81 7.50
C TRP A 158 -6.28 25.21 8.70
N SER A 159 -7.30 26.05 8.49
CA SER A 159 -8.28 26.38 9.54
C SER A 159 -8.91 25.12 10.13
N ASP A 160 -9.38 24.23 9.27
CA ASP A 160 -10.07 23.00 9.63
C ASP A 160 -9.09 22.05 10.32
N VAL A 161 -7.85 21.94 9.81
CA VAL A 161 -6.80 21.15 10.46
C VAL A 161 -6.60 21.63 11.90
N ARG A 162 -6.43 22.94 12.13
CA ARG A 162 -6.22 23.49 13.47
C ARG A 162 -7.39 23.21 14.41
N GLU A 163 -8.61 23.37 13.93
CA GLU A 163 -9.82 23.10 14.70
C GLU A 163 -9.88 21.64 15.11
N LEU A 164 -9.70 20.72 14.17
CA LEU A 164 -9.70 19.29 14.43
C LEU A 164 -8.59 18.86 15.41
N LEU A 165 -7.37 19.41 15.26
CA LEU A 165 -6.27 19.12 16.20
C LEU A 165 -6.58 19.59 17.63
N ARG A 166 -7.24 20.75 17.77
CA ARG A 166 -7.67 21.29 19.07
C ARG A 166 -8.76 20.42 19.69
N GLU A 167 -9.82 20.14 18.94
CA GLU A 167 -10.99 19.38 19.41
C GLU A 167 -10.63 17.96 19.83
N HIS A 168 -9.76 17.30 19.06
CA HIS A 168 -9.39 15.91 19.28
C HIS A 168 -8.15 15.75 20.17
N ARG A 169 -7.63 16.86 20.73
CA ARG A 169 -6.43 16.91 21.58
C ARG A 169 -5.25 16.19 20.91
N MET A 170 -4.97 16.59 19.67
CA MET A 170 -3.91 16.06 18.82
C MET A 170 -2.84 17.14 18.58
N PRO A 171 -2.00 17.47 19.60
CA PRO A 171 -0.94 18.46 19.43
C PRO A 171 0.15 18.02 18.44
N ARG A 172 0.15 16.73 18.06
CA ARG A 172 1.04 16.16 17.05
C ARG A 172 0.23 15.24 16.14
N ALA A 173 0.28 15.50 14.84
CA ALA A 173 -0.48 14.77 13.83
C ALA A 173 0.29 14.65 12.52
N PHE A 174 -0.01 13.61 11.76
CA PHE A 174 0.31 13.60 10.33
C PHE A 174 -0.89 14.16 9.56
N VAL A 175 -0.62 15.09 8.66
CA VAL A 175 -1.55 15.53 7.61
C VAL A 175 -1.05 14.93 6.30
N LYS A 176 -1.87 14.12 5.65
CA LYS A 176 -1.50 13.37 4.44
C LYS A 176 -2.52 13.64 3.35
N LEU A 177 -2.10 13.65 2.09
CA LEU A 177 -3.04 13.47 0.98
C LEU A 177 -3.79 12.15 1.13
N ALA A 178 -5.09 12.14 0.84
CA ALA A 178 -5.92 10.93 0.93
C ALA A 178 -5.40 9.81 0.01
N HIS A 179 -4.95 10.19 -1.19
CA HIS A 179 -4.49 9.27 -2.25
C HIS A 179 -2.98 9.36 -2.54
N GLY A 180 -2.22 10.03 -1.67
CA GLY A 180 -0.77 10.16 -1.82
C GLY A 180 -0.06 8.83 -1.57
N SER A 181 1.05 8.59 -2.27
CA SER A 181 1.95 7.45 -2.03
C SER A 181 3.37 7.93 -1.76
N SER A 182 4.23 7.03 -1.29
CA SER A 182 5.66 7.32 -1.08
C SER A 182 5.95 8.58 -0.26
N ALA A 183 5.17 8.78 0.81
CA ALA A 183 5.24 9.96 1.69
C ALA A 183 5.15 11.33 0.97
N SER A 184 4.76 11.37 -0.31
CA SER A 184 4.49 12.60 -1.03
C SER A 184 3.27 13.29 -0.43
N GLY A 185 3.36 14.59 -0.17
CA GLY A 185 2.26 15.35 0.43
C GLY A 185 2.00 15.04 1.91
N VAL A 186 2.97 14.43 2.62
CA VAL A 186 2.86 14.17 4.06
C VAL A 186 3.54 15.27 4.88
N LEU A 187 2.83 15.78 5.88
CA LEU A 187 3.32 16.77 6.84
C LEU A 187 3.22 16.19 8.25
N ALA A 188 4.35 16.10 8.96
CA ALA A 188 4.37 15.86 10.40
C ALA A 188 4.20 17.21 11.13
N VAL A 189 2.99 17.49 11.58
CA VAL A 189 2.58 18.77 12.19
C VAL A 189 2.60 18.66 13.71
N GLU A 190 3.15 19.69 14.35
CA GLU A 190 3.16 19.86 15.80
C GLU A 190 2.66 21.26 16.16
N THR A 191 1.80 21.36 17.17
CA THR A 191 1.28 22.61 17.70
C THR A 191 1.60 22.72 19.19
N ALA A 192 1.99 23.91 19.64
CA ALA A 192 2.37 24.18 21.04
C ALA A 192 1.60 25.37 21.65
N GLY A 193 0.44 25.72 21.09
CA GLY A 193 -0.37 26.88 21.46
C GLY A 193 -0.59 27.85 20.29
N PRO A 194 -1.27 29.00 20.53
CA PRO A 194 -1.60 29.96 19.48
C PRO A 194 -0.37 30.42 18.70
N GLY A 195 -0.41 30.36 17.36
CA GLY A 195 0.68 30.77 16.47
C GLY A 195 1.93 29.87 16.47
N ARG A 196 2.04 28.91 17.40
CA ARG A 196 3.21 28.03 17.52
C ARG A 196 2.95 26.72 16.80
N VAL A 197 3.36 26.67 15.54
CA VAL A 197 3.29 25.49 14.69
C VAL A 197 4.65 25.13 14.10
N ARG A 198 4.88 23.83 13.94
CA ARG A 198 6.00 23.27 13.19
C ARG A 198 5.49 22.18 12.27
N ALA A 199 5.91 22.17 11.02
CA ALA A 199 5.67 21.05 10.12
C ALA A 199 7.00 20.53 9.55
N SER A 200 7.19 19.21 9.56
CA SER A 200 8.30 18.57 8.84
C SER A 200 7.74 17.81 7.63
N THR A 201 8.25 18.09 6.43
CA THR A 201 7.72 17.54 5.17
C THR A 201 8.79 17.56 4.07
N SER A 202 8.66 16.73 3.04
CA SER A 202 9.45 16.83 1.80
C SER A 202 8.81 17.74 0.75
N VAL A 203 7.58 18.24 1.01
CA VAL A 203 6.88 19.18 0.13
C VAL A 203 7.61 20.51 0.11
N GLU A 204 8.03 20.92 -1.07
CA GLU A 204 8.61 22.23 -1.37
C GLU A 204 7.62 23.05 -2.16
N ARG A 205 7.47 24.32 -1.77
CA ARG A 205 6.62 25.30 -2.46
C ARG A 205 7.50 26.29 -3.21
N ASP A 206 7.29 26.44 -4.50
CA ASP A 206 8.02 27.43 -5.30
C ASP A 206 7.43 28.85 -5.16
N ALA A 207 8.07 29.82 -5.82
CA ALA A 207 7.64 31.22 -5.80
C ALA A 207 6.23 31.44 -6.40
N SER A 208 5.82 30.57 -7.34
CA SER A 208 4.48 30.59 -7.95
C SER A 208 3.42 29.86 -7.10
N GLY A 209 3.84 29.19 -6.04
CA GLY A 209 2.98 28.46 -5.12
C GLY A 209 2.69 27.01 -5.50
N ARG A 210 3.37 26.47 -6.51
CA ARG A 210 3.29 25.07 -6.89
C ARG A 210 4.04 24.21 -5.88
N LEU A 211 3.54 23.00 -5.63
CA LEU A 211 4.13 22.06 -4.69
C LEU A 211 4.85 20.91 -5.38
N PHE A 212 6.02 20.56 -4.86
CA PHE A 212 6.88 19.50 -5.40
C PHE A 212 7.41 18.62 -4.28
N ASN A 213 7.59 17.33 -4.53
CA ASN A 213 8.27 16.42 -3.61
C ASN A 213 9.78 16.55 -3.82
N SER A 214 10.44 17.35 -2.97
CA SER A 214 11.89 17.57 -3.05
C SER A 214 12.74 16.37 -2.63
N LEU A 215 12.09 15.31 -2.09
CA LEU A 215 12.71 14.17 -1.41
C LEU A 215 13.57 14.53 -0.18
N ARG A 216 13.71 15.83 0.13
CA ARG A 216 14.50 16.35 1.24
C ARG A 216 13.55 16.85 2.32
N VAL A 217 13.58 16.20 3.48
CA VAL A 217 12.77 16.64 4.63
C VAL A 217 13.25 18.01 5.09
N ARG A 218 12.33 18.98 5.06
CA ARG A 218 12.51 20.36 5.51
C ARG A 218 11.54 20.66 6.65
N ARG A 219 11.77 21.81 7.30
CA ARG A 219 10.97 22.25 8.43
C ARG A 219 10.41 23.65 8.17
N TYR A 220 9.08 23.75 8.21
CA TYR A 220 8.37 25.02 8.25
C TYR A 220 8.01 25.34 9.70
N THR A 221 8.24 26.59 10.13
CA THR A 221 8.02 27.03 11.52
C THR A 221 7.06 28.21 11.61
N SER A 222 6.56 28.72 10.49
CA SER A 222 5.55 29.77 10.47
C SER A 222 4.18 29.20 10.12
N GLU A 223 3.14 29.73 10.76
CA GLU A 223 1.76 29.34 10.47
C GLU A 223 1.35 29.67 9.03
N ARG A 224 1.87 30.77 8.49
CA ARG A 224 1.63 31.18 7.11
C ARG A 224 2.16 30.15 6.10
N GLU A 225 3.40 29.67 6.28
CA GLU A 225 3.97 28.68 5.36
C GLU A 225 3.28 27.33 5.47
N VAL A 226 3.04 26.85 6.70
CA VAL A 226 2.34 25.58 6.94
C VAL A 226 0.93 25.66 6.35
N GLY A 227 0.22 26.76 6.59
CA GLY A 227 -1.11 26.99 6.04
C GLY A 227 -1.12 26.98 4.51
N ALA A 228 -0.21 27.72 3.87
CA ALA A 228 -0.13 27.78 2.42
C ALA A 228 0.12 26.41 1.75
N VAL A 229 0.89 25.52 2.39
CA VAL A 229 1.09 24.14 1.89
C VAL A 229 -0.18 23.32 2.08
N VAL A 230 -0.80 23.35 3.27
CA VAL A 230 -2.01 22.57 3.55
C VAL A 230 -3.18 23.03 2.67
N ASP A 231 -3.37 24.33 2.51
CA ASP A 231 -4.44 24.91 1.69
C ASP A 231 -4.31 24.52 0.21
N ALA A 232 -3.08 24.43 -0.30
CA ALA A 232 -2.81 23.98 -1.66
C ALA A 232 -3.04 22.47 -1.85
N LEU A 233 -2.88 21.65 -0.80
CA LEU A 233 -3.14 20.20 -0.84
C LEU A 233 -4.59 19.84 -0.53
N ALA A 234 -5.33 20.69 0.18
CA ALA A 234 -6.70 20.42 0.63
C ALA A 234 -7.69 20.04 -0.49
N PRO A 235 -7.65 20.63 -1.70
CA PRO A 235 -8.53 20.25 -2.80
C PRO A 235 -8.42 18.77 -3.21
N ASP A 236 -7.27 18.14 -2.99
CA ASP A 236 -7.05 16.73 -3.28
C ASP A 236 -7.55 15.79 -2.16
N GLY A 237 -8.06 16.36 -1.07
CA GLY A 237 -8.52 15.62 0.11
C GLY A 237 -7.38 15.29 1.07
N LEU A 238 -7.63 15.52 2.36
CA LEU A 238 -6.65 15.29 3.41
C LEU A 238 -7.13 14.23 4.41
N HIS A 239 -6.17 13.47 4.91
CA HIS A 239 -6.30 12.57 6.04
C HIS A 239 -5.42 13.07 7.19
N ILE A 240 -6.02 13.22 8.37
CA ILE A 240 -5.34 13.63 9.59
C ILE A 240 -5.33 12.46 10.55
N GLU A 241 -4.16 12.09 11.06
CA GLU A 241 -4.05 11.02 12.05
C GLU A 241 -3.06 11.38 13.15
N ARG A 242 -3.25 10.79 14.33
CA ARG A 242 -2.36 11.02 15.48
C ARG A 242 -0.95 10.56 15.15
N TRP A 243 0.01 11.45 15.37
CA TRP A 243 1.41 11.08 15.28
C TRP A 243 1.80 10.23 16.50
N LEU A 244 1.80 8.91 16.32
CA LEU A 244 2.20 7.98 17.37
C LEU A 244 3.71 8.06 17.65
N PRO A 245 4.14 8.01 18.93
CA PRO A 245 5.55 7.84 19.26
C PRO A 245 5.98 6.42 18.87
N LYS A 246 6.72 6.31 17.77
CA LYS A 246 7.20 5.02 17.26
C LYS A 246 8.25 4.42 18.20
N ALA A 247 8.30 3.10 18.27
CA ALA A 247 9.45 2.40 18.83
C ALA A 247 10.70 2.73 18.02
N SER A 248 11.87 2.52 18.63
CA SER A 248 13.14 2.73 17.99
C SER A 248 14.00 1.47 18.03
N GLN A 249 14.86 1.36 17.04
CA GLN A 249 15.94 0.38 16.96
C GLN A 249 17.24 1.15 16.82
N ARG A 250 18.18 0.94 17.76
CA ARG A 250 19.49 1.62 17.78
C ARG A 250 19.37 3.15 17.64
N GLY A 251 18.42 3.75 18.35
CA GLY A 251 18.16 5.20 18.33
C GLY A 251 17.42 5.73 17.10
N ARG A 252 17.03 4.87 16.15
CA ARG A 252 16.29 5.25 14.93
C ARG A 252 14.83 4.82 15.05
N ALA A 253 13.88 5.68 14.64
CA ALA A 253 12.47 5.33 14.62
C ALA A 253 12.25 4.12 13.71
N ALA A 254 11.43 3.16 14.14
CA ALA A 254 11.19 1.92 13.43
C ALA A 254 9.71 1.76 13.07
N ASP A 255 9.45 1.22 11.88
CA ASP A 255 8.19 0.61 11.51
C ASP A 255 8.43 -0.74 10.81
N LEU A 256 7.37 -1.47 10.52
CA LEU A 256 7.45 -2.72 9.79
C LEU A 256 6.56 -2.68 8.57
N ARG A 257 7.03 -3.33 7.51
CA ARG A 257 6.25 -3.65 6.33
C ARG A 257 6.03 -5.15 6.32
N ILE A 258 4.76 -5.55 6.46
CA ILE A 258 4.33 -6.94 6.49
C ILE A 258 3.57 -7.23 5.19
N VAL A 259 3.97 -8.23 4.43
CA VAL A 259 3.23 -8.66 3.24
C VAL A 259 2.33 -9.82 3.64
N VAL A 260 1.04 -9.67 3.36
CA VAL A 260 0.03 -10.71 3.59
C VAL A 260 -0.41 -11.24 2.23
N VAL A 261 -0.25 -12.54 2.01
CA VAL A 261 -0.62 -13.23 0.77
C VAL A 261 -1.58 -14.36 1.13
N GLY A 262 -2.73 -14.44 0.44
CA GLY A 262 -3.73 -15.48 0.71
C GLY A 262 -4.24 -15.49 2.15
N GLY A 263 -4.29 -14.31 2.80
CA GLY A 263 -4.70 -14.17 4.20
C GLY A 263 -3.64 -14.54 5.24
N ARG A 264 -2.40 -14.88 4.83
CA ARG A 264 -1.29 -15.23 5.73
C ARG A 264 -0.17 -14.22 5.65
N ALA A 265 0.37 -13.81 6.80
CA ALA A 265 1.56 -12.95 6.83
C ALA A 265 2.78 -13.76 6.36
N THR A 266 3.29 -13.46 5.17
CA THR A 266 4.36 -14.23 4.52
C THR A 266 5.72 -13.57 4.62
N HIS A 267 5.81 -12.25 4.57
CA HIS A 267 7.09 -11.54 4.60
C HIS A 267 7.04 -10.37 5.58
N ALA A 268 8.18 -10.04 6.19
CA ALA A 268 8.31 -8.89 7.07
C ALA A 268 9.67 -8.23 6.89
N VAL A 269 9.67 -6.90 6.79
CA VAL A 269 10.90 -6.10 6.85
C VAL A 269 10.73 -4.95 7.82
N VAL A 270 11.76 -4.72 8.64
CA VAL A 270 11.84 -3.55 9.52
C VAL A 270 12.43 -2.40 8.73
N ARG A 271 11.86 -1.20 8.82
CA ARG A 271 12.44 0.02 8.24
C ARG A 271 12.75 1.01 9.34
N THR A 272 13.94 1.59 9.31
CA THR A 272 14.43 2.52 10.33
C THR A 272 14.83 3.86 9.75
N SER A 273 14.53 4.95 10.46
CA SER A 273 14.84 6.32 10.02
C SER A 273 15.27 7.23 11.18
N THR A 274 16.08 8.24 10.87
CA THR A 274 16.35 9.36 11.79
C THR A 274 15.22 10.39 11.81
N SER A 275 14.29 10.29 10.85
CA SER A 275 13.10 11.12 10.69
C SER A 275 11.84 10.35 11.16
N PRO A 276 10.75 11.05 11.51
CA PRO A 276 9.45 10.42 11.78
C PRO A 276 8.90 9.61 10.59
N MET A 277 9.30 9.97 9.37
CA MET A 277 8.98 9.25 8.13
C MET A 277 10.04 8.17 7.87
N THR A 278 9.59 6.92 7.83
CA THR A 278 10.41 5.70 7.83
C THR A 278 10.56 5.07 6.44
N ASN A 279 9.97 5.68 5.42
CA ASN A 279 10.01 5.18 4.04
C ASN A 279 11.44 5.04 3.51
N LEU A 280 11.75 3.90 2.87
CA LEU A 280 13.10 3.59 2.38
C LEU A 280 13.60 4.60 1.33
N HIS A 281 12.71 5.12 0.46
CA HIS A 281 13.08 6.13 -0.53
C HIS A 281 13.38 7.52 0.08
N LEU A 282 13.09 7.75 1.37
CA LEU A 282 13.50 8.95 2.11
C LEU A 282 14.77 8.74 2.94
N GLY A 283 15.60 7.75 2.59
CA GLY A 283 16.83 7.42 3.31
C GLY A 283 16.64 6.49 4.51
N GLY A 284 15.50 5.79 4.57
CA GLY A 284 15.30 4.70 5.53
C GLY A 284 16.22 3.50 5.23
N ALA A 285 16.55 2.73 6.26
CA ALA A 285 17.39 1.53 6.16
C ALA A 285 16.64 0.29 6.66
N ARG A 286 16.98 -0.90 6.14
CA ARG A 286 16.48 -2.16 6.70
C ARG A 286 17.01 -2.32 8.14
N GLY A 287 16.10 -2.61 9.06
CA GLY A 287 16.42 -2.96 10.45
C GLY A 287 16.58 -4.46 10.63
N ASP A 288 16.76 -4.87 11.88
CA ASP A 288 16.88 -6.28 12.28
C ASP A 288 15.55 -6.77 12.85
N LEU A 289 14.96 -7.80 12.21
CA LEU A 289 13.68 -8.38 12.61
C LEU A 289 13.79 -9.23 13.88
N ASP A 290 14.94 -9.83 14.16
CA ASP A 290 15.14 -10.64 15.37
C ASP A 290 15.26 -9.75 16.60
N GLU A 291 15.88 -8.58 16.47
CA GLU A 291 15.83 -7.54 17.50
C GLU A 291 14.38 -7.08 17.78
N VAL A 292 13.52 -6.97 16.76
CA VAL A 292 12.09 -6.68 16.97
C VAL A 292 11.42 -7.79 17.75
N ARG A 293 11.62 -9.05 17.37
CA ARG A 293 11.04 -10.20 18.07
C ARG A 293 11.48 -10.24 19.54
N ALA A 294 12.76 -10.02 19.80
CA ALA A 294 13.31 -9.96 21.15
C ALA A 294 12.71 -8.78 21.96
N ALA A 295 12.59 -7.60 21.36
CA ALA A 295 12.02 -6.43 22.01
C ALA A 295 10.53 -6.60 22.35
N VAL A 296 9.76 -7.22 21.45
CA VAL A 296 8.34 -7.56 21.69
C VAL A 296 8.22 -8.54 22.85
N ALA A 297 9.03 -9.60 22.87
CA ALA A 297 9.04 -10.59 23.95
C ALA A 297 9.43 -9.95 25.29
N ALA A 298 10.47 -9.11 25.31
CA ALA A 298 10.90 -8.38 26.51
C ALA A 298 9.82 -7.41 27.03
N ALA A 299 8.97 -6.89 26.14
CA ALA A 299 7.82 -6.06 26.49
C ALA A 299 6.59 -6.86 26.98
N GLY A 300 6.68 -8.19 27.04
CA GLY A 300 5.59 -9.10 27.40
C GLY A 300 4.57 -9.35 26.28
N GLY A 301 4.89 -8.96 25.04
CA GLY A 301 4.06 -9.19 23.87
C GLY A 301 4.43 -10.46 23.10
N CYS A 302 3.63 -10.77 22.08
CA CYS A 302 3.87 -11.89 21.18
C CYS A 302 3.97 -11.42 19.73
N TRP A 303 5.06 -11.78 19.05
CA TRP A 303 5.26 -11.44 17.63
C TRP A 303 4.14 -12.02 16.73
N ARG A 304 3.63 -13.21 17.07
CA ARG A 304 2.52 -13.82 16.33
C ARG A 304 1.24 -12.97 16.39
N ASP A 305 1.00 -12.26 17.49
CA ASP A 305 -0.18 -11.40 17.62
C ASP A 305 -0.06 -10.14 16.74
N ALA A 306 1.16 -9.66 16.53
CA ALA A 306 1.46 -8.60 15.57
C ALA A 306 1.20 -9.06 14.12
N LEU A 307 1.62 -10.28 13.77
CA LEU A 307 1.31 -10.87 12.46
C LEU A 307 -0.21 -11.09 12.27
N ALA A 308 -0.88 -11.64 13.29
CA ALA A 308 -2.33 -11.85 13.26
C ALA A 308 -3.11 -10.53 13.14
N MET A 309 -2.58 -9.41 13.65
CA MET A 309 -3.16 -8.08 13.40
C MET A 309 -3.10 -7.70 11.92
N CYS A 310 -1.97 -7.94 11.26
CA CYS A 310 -1.84 -7.70 9.82
C CYS A 310 -2.75 -8.63 9.00
N GLU A 311 -2.90 -9.89 9.40
CA GLU A 311 -3.82 -10.83 8.77
C GLU A 311 -5.29 -10.38 8.93
N ARG A 312 -5.70 -9.86 10.11
CA ARG A 312 -7.03 -9.24 10.29
C ARG A 312 -7.22 -7.99 9.45
N ALA A 313 -6.18 -7.16 9.31
CA ALA A 313 -6.23 -6.00 8.42
C ALA A 313 -6.44 -6.41 6.96
N ALA A 314 -5.73 -7.45 6.50
CA ALA A 314 -5.91 -8.00 5.16
C ALA A 314 -7.29 -8.65 4.98
N ALA A 315 -7.84 -9.29 6.00
CA ALA A 315 -9.17 -9.91 5.95
C ALA A 315 -10.31 -8.90 5.73
N CYS A 316 -10.06 -7.60 5.91
CA CYS A 316 -11.00 -6.53 5.52
C CYS A 316 -11.13 -6.38 3.99
N PHE A 317 -10.23 -6.99 3.21
CA PHE A 317 -10.15 -6.93 1.75
C PHE A 317 -10.17 -8.34 1.13
N PRO A 318 -11.26 -9.11 1.30
CA PRO A 318 -11.30 -10.53 0.95
C PRO A 318 -11.15 -10.82 -0.56
N GLY A 319 -11.42 -9.82 -1.41
CA GLY A 319 -11.22 -9.92 -2.86
C GLY A 319 -9.80 -9.62 -3.31
N THR A 320 -8.89 -9.27 -2.39
CA THR A 320 -7.53 -8.85 -2.69
C THR A 320 -6.51 -9.89 -2.20
N PRO A 321 -5.85 -10.63 -3.10
CA PRO A 321 -5.02 -11.77 -2.71
C PRO A 321 -3.70 -11.39 -2.03
N CYS A 322 -3.25 -10.14 -2.17
CA CYS A 322 -1.99 -9.66 -1.61
C CYS A 322 -2.07 -8.19 -1.21
N VAL A 323 -1.67 -7.89 0.03
CA VAL A 323 -1.56 -6.52 0.55
C VAL A 323 -0.27 -6.31 1.33
N GLY A 324 0.23 -5.07 1.30
CA GLY A 324 1.37 -4.63 2.10
C GLY A 324 0.90 -3.80 3.30
N VAL A 325 1.00 -4.33 4.51
CA VAL A 325 0.58 -3.67 5.75
C VAL A 325 1.75 -2.92 6.38
N ASP A 326 1.60 -1.62 6.57
CA ASP A 326 2.50 -0.79 7.36
C ASP A 326 2.12 -0.88 8.84
N LEU A 327 2.94 -1.56 9.63
CA LEU A 327 2.71 -1.78 11.05
C LEU A 327 3.60 -0.85 11.89
N LEU A 328 2.96 -0.08 12.76
CA LEU A 328 3.58 0.95 13.59
C LEU A 328 3.70 0.45 15.04
N PRO A 329 4.90 0.06 15.50
CA PRO A 329 5.14 -0.24 16.90
C PRO A 329 5.13 1.06 17.70
N THR A 330 4.37 1.12 18.80
CA THR A 330 4.46 2.25 19.75
C THR A 330 5.72 2.12 20.60
N ALA A 331 6.18 3.23 21.18
CA ALA A 331 7.32 3.27 22.09
C ALA A 331 7.32 2.10 23.10
N GLY A 332 8.47 1.43 23.21
CA GLY A 332 8.65 0.25 24.06
C GLY A 332 8.09 -1.06 23.50
N TRP A 333 7.69 -1.13 22.22
CA TRP A 333 7.29 -2.36 21.52
C TRP A 333 6.06 -3.10 22.12
N ARG A 334 5.30 -2.42 22.99
CA ARG A 334 4.16 -3.00 23.72
C ARG A 334 2.87 -3.12 22.91
N ARG A 335 2.67 -2.21 21.96
CA ARG A 335 1.45 -2.12 21.15
C ARG A 335 1.82 -1.81 19.72
N PHE A 336 0.92 -2.19 18.83
CA PHE A 336 1.02 -1.95 17.40
C PHE A 336 -0.26 -1.28 16.91
N ALA A 337 -0.13 -0.51 15.85
CA ALA A 337 -1.24 0.00 15.06
C ALA A 337 -0.92 -0.15 13.57
N VAL A 338 -1.93 -0.39 12.75
CA VAL A 338 -1.79 -0.34 11.29
C VAL A 338 -1.81 1.11 10.85
N GLY A 339 -0.74 1.55 10.19
CA GLY A 339 -0.62 2.90 9.66
C GLY A 339 -1.20 3.05 8.26
N GLU A 340 -1.07 2.01 7.43
CA GLU A 340 -1.55 1.98 6.04
C GLU A 340 -1.60 0.53 5.55
N VAL A 341 -2.49 0.25 4.58
CA VAL A 341 -2.52 -1.02 3.84
C VAL A 341 -2.43 -0.67 2.36
N ASN A 342 -1.41 -1.20 1.68
CA ASN A 342 -1.09 -0.93 0.30
C ASN A 342 -1.62 -2.06 -0.58
N ALA A 343 -2.29 -1.70 -1.68
CA ALA A 343 -2.63 -2.64 -2.74
C ALA A 343 -1.34 -3.19 -3.40
N PHE A 344 -1.42 -4.43 -3.87
CA PHE A 344 -0.35 -5.10 -4.66
C PHE A 344 0.88 -5.56 -3.87
N GLY A 345 0.77 -5.65 -2.53
CA GLY A 345 1.87 -6.13 -1.69
C GLY A 345 3.04 -5.15 -1.64
N ASP A 346 4.26 -5.66 -1.74
CA ASP A 346 5.45 -4.82 -1.78
C ASP A 346 6.61 -5.43 -2.58
N LEU A 347 7.46 -4.54 -3.09
CA LEU A 347 8.68 -4.86 -3.81
C LEU A 347 9.82 -5.01 -2.80
N LEU A 348 10.06 -6.24 -2.35
CA LEU A 348 11.08 -6.58 -1.33
C LEU A 348 12.16 -7.49 -1.90
N PRO A 349 13.04 -6.98 -2.80
CA PRO A 349 14.05 -7.81 -3.45
C PRO A 349 15.00 -8.44 -2.42
N GLY A 350 15.33 -9.71 -2.65
CA GLY A 350 16.22 -10.50 -1.80
C GLY A 350 15.66 -10.86 -0.42
N LEU A 351 14.37 -10.67 -0.18
CA LEU A 351 13.70 -11.10 1.05
C LEU A 351 12.86 -12.34 0.77
N THR A 352 13.08 -13.40 1.55
CA THR A 352 12.28 -14.64 1.48
C THR A 352 11.22 -14.70 2.58
N GLY A 353 10.25 -15.58 2.42
CA GLY A 353 9.16 -15.75 3.37
C GLY A 353 9.59 -16.17 4.78
N LEU A 354 8.73 -15.84 5.74
CA LEU A 354 8.90 -16.11 7.17
C LEU A 354 8.78 -17.62 7.47
N PRO A 355 9.51 -18.14 8.46
CA PRO A 355 9.30 -19.50 8.96
C PRO A 355 7.86 -19.72 9.45
N GLY A 356 7.27 -20.85 9.06
CA GLY A 356 5.89 -21.24 9.36
C GLY A 356 4.82 -20.52 8.53
N SER A 357 5.20 -19.71 7.54
CA SER A 357 4.24 -18.96 6.72
C SER A 357 3.71 -19.74 5.52
N GLY A 358 4.42 -20.79 5.07
CA GLY A 358 4.16 -21.47 3.80
C GLY A 358 4.81 -20.78 2.59
N ALA A 359 5.61 -19.74 2.82
CA ALA A 359 6.35 -19.01 1.80
C ALA A 359 7.89 -19.10 1.98
N GLU A 360 8.37 -20.04 2.79
CA GLU A 360 9.80 -20.25 3.03
C GLU A 360 10.54 -20.50 1.71
N GLY A 361 11.62 -19.73 1.49
CA GLY A 361 12.41 -19.79 0.26
C GLY A 361 11.75 -19.12 -0.96
N LEU A 362 10.50 -18.69 -0.86
CA LEU A 362 9.83 -17.91 -1.89
C LEU A 362 10.02 -16.42 -1.63
N ASP A 363 10.10 -15.63 -2.69
CA ASP A 363 9.96 -14.17 -2.60
C ASP A 363 8.47 -13.76 -2.58
N THR A 364 8.21 -12.45 -2.53
CA THR A 364 6.84 -11.93 -2.46
C THR A 364 6.00 -12.25 -3.68
N TYR A 365 6.58 -12.40 -4.88
CA TYR A 365 5.86 -12.68 -6.13
C TYR A 365 5.61 -14.18 -6.30
N ALA A 366 6.60 -15.01 -6.01
CA ALA A 366 6.47 -16.47 -5.99
C ALA A 366 5.42 -16.92 -4.97
N ALA A 367 5.36 -16.29 -3.79
CA ALA A 367 4.31 -16.55 -2.82
C ALA A 367 2.90 -16.21 -3.37
N GLN A 368 2.77 -15.13 -4.16
CA GLN A 368 1.50 -14.76 -4.79
C GLN A 368 1.08 -15.76 -5.87
N VAL A 369 2.01 -16.20 -6.72
CA VAL A 369 1.76 -17.22 -7.74
C VAL A 369 1.34 -18.54 -7.06
N ALA A 370 2.07 -18.98 -6.02
CA ALA A 370 1.74 -20.18 -5.26
C ALA A 370 0.32 -20.12 -4.66
N ALA A 371 -0.07 -18.99 -4.06
CA ALA A 371 -1.41 -18.81 -3.49
C ALA A 371 -2.53 -18.91 -4.54
N VAL A 372 -2.31 -18.40 -5.76
CA VAL A 372 -3.28 -18.54 -6.86
C VAL A 372 -3.40 -20.02 -7.27
N LEU A 373 -2.27 -20.73 -7.40
CA LEU A 373 -2.24 -22.14 -7.74
C LEU A 373 -2.94 -23.02 -6.70
N ASP A 374 -2.78 -22.71 -5.41
CA ASP A 374 -3.48 -23.40 -4.33
C ASP A 374 -4.98 -23.15 -4.38
N ARG A 375 -5.42 -21.91 -4.65
CA ARG A 375 -6.84 -21.57 -4.82
C ARG A 375 -7.46 -22.35 -5.98
N THR A 376 -6.82 -22.41 -7.14
CA THR A 376 -7.32 -23.16 -8.30
C THR A 376 -7.43 -24.67 -8.00
N ARG A 377 -6.44 -25.25 -7.31
CA ARG A 377 -6.49 -26.66 -6.88
C ARG A 377 -7.65 -26.94 -5.94
N ASN A 378 -7.87 -26.07 -4.95
CA ASN A 378 -8.97 -26.21 -4.01
C ASN A 378 -10.35 -26.08 -4.67
N HIS A 379 -10.51 -25.17 -5.64
CA HIS A 379 -11.76 -25.06 -6.40
C HIS A 379 -12.06 -26.35 -7.18
N ARG A 380 -11.06 -26.93 -7.85
CA ARG A 380 -11.21 -28.21 -8.57
C ARG A 380 -11.58 -29.38 -7.66
N ALA A 381 -11.06 -29.41 -6.44
CA ALA A 381 -11.38 -30.45 -5.46
C ALA A 381 -12.83 -30.38 -4.95
N VAL A 382 -13.42 -29.17 -4.89
CA VAL A 382 -14.78 -28.93 -4.38
C VAL A 382 -15.84 -29.06 -5.48
N THR A 383 -15.50 -28.77 -6.74
CA THR A 383 -16.37 -28.97 -7.91
C THR A 383 -15.80 -30.09 -8.80
N PRO A 384 -16.07 -31.38 -8.51
CA PRO A 384 -15.69 -32.45 -9.42
C PRO A 384 -16.44 -32.28 -10.75
N SER A 385 -15.70 -32.40 -11.84
CA SER A 385 -16.17 -32.21 -13.22
C SER A 385 -17.29 -33.16 -13.62
#